data_AF-A0A6H2H4W5-F1
#
_entry.id   AF-A0A6H2H4W5-F1
#
_cell.length_a   1.000
_cell.length_b   1.000
_cell.length_c   1.000
_cell.angle_alpha   90.00
_cell.angle_beta   90.00
_cell.angle_gamma   90.00
#
_symmetry.space_group_name_H-M   'P 1'
#
loop_
_entity.id
_entity.type
_entity.pdbx_description
1 polymer ?
#
loop_
_entity_poly.entity_id
_entity_poly.type
_entity_poly.pdbx_seq_one_letter_code
_entity_poly.pdbx_strand_id
1 'polypeptide(L)'
;MAPITYNERAEAKLLRRKRVERGLQPPAAAAEEPPGALAAAGLPGSSGAAARPESAAGPGSAGHAALASAAPKLQPPPSSELGGSVIRSNYLDLSQLQDYWSPARLNHHTEMTSMLYALREGVRLVLEEGLEARFARHRRHESALVAGLEAMGQRLYGDPSCKLAVVACVEIPEGIDGESVRSMLLEQFGIEIASSFGPLKGRIWRIGTMGYSCSKRNVLLLLVALEAVLLRHGARLEAGAAVQAALDIYEEGSV
;
A
#
# COMPACT_ATOMS: atom_id res chain seq x y z
N MET A 1 -10.01 2.98 -5.23
CA MET A 1 -9.73 2.71 -3.80
C MET A 1 -10.62 3.62 -2.97
N ALA A 2 -11.21 3.18 -1.87
CA ALA A 2 -11.92 4.09 -0.97
C ALA A 2 -10.93 5.08 -0.35
N PRO A 3 -11.24 6.39 -0.25
CA PRO A 3 -10.33 7.35 0.35
C PRO A 3 -10.23 7.06 1.85
N ILE A 4 -9.02 6.79 2.31
CA ILE A 4 -8.73 6.71 3.76
C ILE A 4 -8.98 8.12 4.29
N THR A 5 -10.11 8.32 4.95
CA THR A 5 -10.38 9.56 5.68
C THR A 5 -9.33 9.70 6.78
N TYR A 6 -8.64 10.84 6.74
CA TYR A 6 -7.69 11.25 7.76
C TYR A 6 -8.35 11.17 9.14
N ASN A 7 -7.78 10.37 10.04
CA ASN A 7 -8.30 10.13 11.38
C ASN A 7 -7.33 10.71 12.40
N GLU A 8 -7.63 11.91 12.89
CA GLU A 8 -6.82 12.66 13.86
C GLU A 8 -6.51 11.85 15.13
N ARG A 9 -7.39 10.92 15.51
CA ARG A 9 -7.21 10.05 16.69
C ARG A 9 -6.12 9.00 16.47
N ALA A 10 -5.93 8.54 15.24
CA ALA A 10 -4.86 7.60 14.88
C ALA A 10 -3.50 8.30 14.81
N GLU A 11 -3.45 9.53 14.27
CA GLU A 11 -2.21 10.30 14.17
C GLU A 11 -1.69 10.76 15.54
N ALA A 12 -2.57 11.19 16.44
CA ALA A 12 -2.19 11.56 17.82
C ALA A 12 -1.56 10.37 18.59
N LYS A 13 -2.06 9.14 18.37
CA LYS A 13 -1.47 7.92 18.95
C LYS A 13 -0.10 7.61 18.34
N LEU A 14 0.08 7.80 17.04
CA LEU A 14 1.36 7.59 16.35
C LEU A 14 2.42 8.61 16.80
N LEU A 15 2.06 9.89 16.93
CA LEU A 15 2.97 10.94 17.40
C LEU A 15 3.37 10.75 18.86
N ARG A 16 2.46 10.28 19.71
CA ARG A 16 2.77 9.93 21.11
C ARG A 16 3.73 8.75 21.21
N ARG A 17 3.63 7.75 20.32
CA ARG A 17 4.56 6.60 20.25
C ARG A 17 5.95 7.00 19.74
N LYS A 18 6.02 7.88 18.72
CA LYS A 18 7.31 8.45 18.23
C LYS A 18 8.09 9.20 19.31
N ARG A 19 7.42 9.76 20.33
CA ARG A 19 8.07 10.44 21.46
C ARG A 19 8.69 9.45 22.48
N VAL A 20 8.15 8.22 22.57
CA VAL A 20 8.68 7.15 23.44
C VAL A 20 9.89 6.47 22.79
N GLU A 21 9.91 6.32 21.46
CA GLU A 21 11.02 5.67 20.74
C GLU A 21 12.28 6.54 20.59
N ARG A 22 12.19 7.86 20.84
CA ARG A 22 13.35 8.77 20.83
C ARG A 22 14.17 8.79 22.12
N GLY A 23 13.76 8.09 23.18
CA GLY A 23 14.43 8.12 24.47
C GLY A 23 15.03 6.77 24.83
N LEU A 24 16.14 6.36 24.21
CA LEU A 24 17.03 5.30 24.71
C LEU A 24 18.45 5.31 24.08
N GLN A 25 18.88 6.40 23.42
CA GLN A 25 20.30 6.57 23.11
C GLN A 25 20.98 7.37 24.24
N PRO A 26 22.02 6.84 24.91
CA PRO A 26 22.89 7.69 25.71
C PRO A 26 23.68 8.62 24.77
N PRO A 27 23.93 9.88 25.16
CA PRO A 27 24.65 10.82 24.31
C PRO A 27 26.08 10.32 24.08
N ALA A 28 26.48 10.23 22.80
CA ALA A 28 27.85 9.96 22.41
C ALA A 28 28.76 11.10 22.89
N ALA A 29 29.90 10.72 23.46
CA ALA A 29 30.95 11.62 23.92
C ALA A 29 31.37 12.57 22.78
N ALA A 30 31.03 13.85 22.92
CA ALA A 30 31.65 14.90 22.14
C ALA A 30 33.06 15.12 22.68
N ALA A 31 34.05 14.90 21.83
CA ALA A 31 35.40 15.38 22.05
C ALA A 31 35.40 16.92 21.89
N GLU A 32 35.86 17.65 22.92
CA GLU A 32 36.78 18.80 22.83
C GLU A 32 37.16 19.32 24.25
N GLU A 33 38.35 19.90 24.34
CA GLU A 33 39.25 20.12 25.49
C GLU A 33 38.89 21.25 26.51
N PRO A 34 39.60 21.39 27.66
CA PRO A 34 39.13 22.07 28.89
C PRO A 34 39.44 23.59 28.91
N PRO A 35 38.80 24.43 29.76
CA PRO A 35 39.36 24.74 31.10
C PRO A 35 38.33 25.20 32.17
N GLY A 36 38.75 25.26 33.43
CA GLY A 36 38.22 26.22 34.42
C GLY A 36 37.57 25.63 35.68
N ALA A 37 38.29 25.77 36.80
CA ALA A 37 37.88 25.40 38.16
C ALA A 37 36.62 26.12 38.67
N LEU A 38 35.81 25.44 39.49
CA LEU A 38 35.58 25.77 40.91
C LEU A 38 34.36 25.06 41.51
N ALA A 39 34.60 24.55 42.72
CA ALA A 39 33.71 24.54 43.87
C ALA A 39 32.66 23.43 44.04
N ALA A 40 32.50 23.12 45.33
CA ALA A 40 32.00 21.92 45.96
C ALA A 40 30.61 22.13 46.59
N ALA A 41 30.20 21.15 47.39
CA ALA A 41 29.01 21.05 48.26
C ALA A 41 27.76 20.51 47.52
N GLY A 42 26.97 19.60 48.08
CA GLY A 42 26.96 18.93 49.37
C GLY A 42 25.68 18.07 49.44
N LEU A 43 25.78 16.88 50.04
CA LEU A 43 24.65 16.11 50.57
C LEU A 43 24.00 16.89 51.74
N PRO A 44 22.71 16.72 52.11
CA PRO A 44 22.10 15.46 52.64
C PRO A 44 20.66 15.23 52.11
N GLY A 45 19.94 14.12 52.31
CA GLY A 45 19.92 13.09 53.35
C GLY A 45 18.64 13.22 54.21
N SER A 46 17.70 12.27 54.08
CA SER A 46 16.66 11.91 55.08
C SER A 46 15.95 10.62 54.60
N SER A 47 16.13 9.47 55.27
CA SER A 47 15.36 8.96 56.43
C SER A 47 13.85 8.85 56.14
N GLY A 48 13.10 7.80 56.45
CA GLY A 48 13.33 6.56 57.17
C GLY A 48 11.94 5.98 57.53
N ALA A 49 11.83 4.64 57.50
CA ALA A 49 10.88 3.79 58.24
C ALA A 49 9.36 4.02 58.14
N ALA A 50 8.61 2.95 57.81
CA ALA A 50 7.98 2.09 58.85
C ALA A 50 6.99 1.11 58.22
N ALA A 51 7.20 -0.18 58.49
CA ALA A 51 6.21 -1.23 58.31
C ALA A 51 5.24 -1.24 59.50
N ARG A 52 3.98 -1.67 59.26
CA ARG A 52 3.12 -2.26 60.30
C ARG A 52 2.34 -3.47 59.76
N PRO A 53 2.01 -4.46 60.61
CA PRO A 53 1.62 -5.81 60.19
C PRO A 53 0.15 -6.19 60.52
N GLU A 54 -0.25 -7.39 60.03
CA GLU A 54 -1.33 -8.30 60.50
C GLU A 54 -2.82 -7.91 60.22
N SER A 55 -3.79 -8.81 59.92
CA SER A 55 -3.94 -10.26 60.12
C SER A 55 -5.09 -10.90 59.27
N ALA A 56 -4.98 -12.23 59.05
CA ALA A 56 -5.97 -13.35 59.04
C ALA A 56 -7.28 -13.27 58.20
N ALA A 57 -7.90 -14.34 57.67
CA ALA A 57 -7.59 -15.73 57.33
C ALA A 57 -8.84 -16.27 56.57
N GLY A 58 -8.69 -17.20 55.63
CA GLY A 58 -9.80 -17.91 54.98
C GLY A 58 -9.29 -19.19 54.28
N PRO A 59 -9.95 -20.36 54.44
CA PRO A 59 -9.31 -21.65 54.18
C PRO A 59 -9.51 -22.17 52.75
N GLY A 60 -8.42 -22.74 52.20
CA GLY A 60 -8.41 -24.03 51.49
C GLY A 60 -9.13 -24.15 50.14
N SER A 61 -8.39 -23.99 49.04
CA SER A 61 -8.59 -24.85 47.86
C SER A 61 -7.22 -25.28 47.31
N ALA A 62 -7.14 -26.55 46.95
CA ALA A 62 -5.94 -27.33 46.75
C ALA A 62 -4.98 -26.76 45.69
N GLY A 63 -3.70 -26.67 46.06
CA GLY A 63 -2.63 -26.23 45.17
C GLY A 63 -2.43 -27.17 43.99
N HIS A 64 -2.69 -26.66 42.79
CA HIS A 64 -1.96 -27.06 41.61
C HIS A 64 -0.71 -26.18 41.55
N ALA A 65 0.40 -26.66 42.12
CA ALA A 65 1.71 -26.09 41.85
C ALA A 65 2.04 -26.34 40.39
N ALA A 66 1.64 -25.42 39.51
CA ALA A 66 2.15 -25.37 38.16
C ALA A 66 3.66 -25.14 38.28
N LEU A 67 4.45 -26.18 38.02
CA LEU A 67 5.89 -26.08 37.76
C LEU A 67 6.06 -25.15 36.56
N ALA A 68 6.14 -23.85 36.81
CA ALA A 68 6.64 -22.87 35.87
C ALA A 68 8.16 -23.09 35.76
N SER A 69 8.56 -24.20 35.14
CA SER A 69 9.87 -24.34 34.53
C SER A 69 9.98 -23.20 33.54
N ALA A 70 10.71 -22.15 33.89
CA ALA A 70 11.06 -21.08 32.98
C ALA A 70 11.74 -21.73 31.76
N ALA A 71 11.00 -21.85 30.66
CA ALA A 71 11.57 -22.32 29.41
C ALA A 71 12.82 -21.48 29.15
N PRO A 72 13.98 -22.09 28.87
CA PRO A 72 15.20 -21.35 28.62
C PRO A 72 14.88 -20.31 27.55
N LYS A 73 15.08 -19.03 27.87
CA LYS A 73 14.95 -17.95 26.90
C LYS A 73 15.87 -18.34 25.75
N LEU A 74 15.31 -18.63 24.57
CA LEU A 74 16.11 -18.84 23.37
C LEU A 74 16.98 -17.60 23.20
N GLN A 75 18.27 -17.73 23.51
CA GLN A 75 19.25 -16.72 23.16
C GLN A 75 19.67 -17.03 21.74
N PRO A 76 19.58 -16.07 20.80
CA PRO A 76 20.12 -16.29 19.47
C PRO A 76 21.61 -16.65 19.60
N PRO A 77 22.11 -17.58 18.77
CA PRO A 77 23.51 -17.97 18.82
C PRO A 77 24.41 -16.74 18.65
N PRO A 78 25.60 -16.73 19.29
CA PRO A 78 26.52 -15.61 19.17
C PRO A 78 26.88 -15.38 17.70
N SER A 79 26.94 -14.11 17.29
CA SER A 79 27.18 -13.69 15.90
C SER A 79 28.48 -14.23 15.30
N SER A 80 29.41 -14.72 16.13
CA SER A 80 30.64 -15.40 15.73
C SER A 80 30.44 -16.81 15.16
N GLU A 81 29.29 -17.45 15.42
CA GLU A 81 28.98 -18.82 14.96
C GLU A 81 28.11 -18.85 13.69
N LEU A 82 27.55 -17.70 13.31
CA LEU A 82 26.74 -17.54 12.11
C LEU A 82 27.66 -17.19 10.94
N GLY A 83 28.25 -18.20 10.31
CA GLY A 83 29.01 -18.07 9.06
C GLY A 83 28.12 -17.68 7.88
N GLY A 84 27.55 -16.47 7.91
CA GLY A 84 26.65 -15.95 6.87
C GLY A 84 26.01 -14.61 7.25
N SER A 85 25.50 -13.88 6.27
CA SER A 85 24.74 -12.65 6.56
C SER A 85 23.43 -13.00 7.26
N VAL A 86 23.22 -12.46 8.46
CA VAL A 86 21.94 -12.58 9.16
C VAL A 86 20.84 -11.79 8.45
N ILE A 87 19.63 -12.32 8.42
CA ILE A 87 18.46 -11.60 7.92
C ILE A 87 18.17 -10.45 8.89
N ARG A 88 18.33 -9.21 8.41
CA ARG A 88 18.30 -8.02 9.28
C ARG A 88 16.89 -7.58 9.69
N SER A 89 15.87 -7.99 8.94
CA SER A 89 14.48 -7.65 9.23
C SER A 89 13.79 -8.86 9.80
N ASN A 90 13.41 -8.83 11.08
CA ASN A 90 12.60 -9.88 11.66
C ASN A 90 11.27 -10.03 10.91
N TYR A 91 10.56 -8.92 10.67
CA TYR A 91 9.25 -8.95 10.02
C TYR A 91 9.29 -9.49 8.57
N LEU A 92 10.39 -9.23 7.84
CA LEU A 92 10.59 -9.70 6.47
C LEU A 92 11.48 -10.95 6.41
N ASP A 93 11.64 -11.65 7.53
CA ASP A 93 12.36 -12.91 7.56
C ASP A 93 11.49 -14.02 6.95
N LEU A 94 11.79 -14.34 5.69
CA LEU A 94 11.05 -15.35 4.94
C LEU A 94 11.19 -16.75 5.57
N SER A 95 12.26 -17.04 6.33
CA SER A 95 12.40 -18.33 7.01
C SER A 95 11.37 -18.48 8.13
N GLN A 96 11.20 -17.45 8.95
CA GLN A 96 10.17 -17.42 10.00
C GLN A 96 8.75 -17.41 9.41
N LEU A 97 8.55 -16.75 8.26
CA LEU A 97 7.26 -16.76 7.57
C LEU A 97 6.93 -18.12 6.96
N GLN A 98 7.92 -18.86 6.44
CA GLN A 98 7.71 -20.24 5.98
C GLN A 98 7.27 -21.14 7.13
N ASP A 99 7.90 -21.03 8.30
CA ASP A 99 7.51 -21.79 9.49
C ASP A 99 6.13 -21.39 10.04
N TYR A 100 5.75 -20.11 9.90
CA TYR A 100 4.39 -19.65 10.21
C TYR A 100 3.33 -20.33 9.32
N TRP A 101 3.60 -20.41 8.01
CA TRP A 101 2.69 -20.99 7.01
C TRP A 101 2.76 -22.52 6.89
N SER A 102 3.65 -23.17 7.64
CA SER A 102 3.79 -24.63 7.68
C SER A 102 2.95 -25.28 8.79
N PRO A 103 2.93 -26.61 8.91
CA PRO A 103 2.33 -27.31 10.06
C PRO A 103 2.94 -26.95 11.42
N ALA A 104 4.15 -26.37 11.46
CA ALA A 104 4.79 -25.95 12.71
C ALA A 104 4.06 -24.80 13.39
N ARG A 105 3.37 -23.94 12.61
CA ARG A 105 2.59 -22.80 13.11
C ARG A 105 3.39 -21.90 14.05
N LEU A 106 4.64 -21.61 13.69
CA LEU A 106 5.48 -20.69 14.45
C LEU A 106 4.76 -19.36 14.62
N ASN A 107 4.62 -18.87 15.85
CA ASN A 107 3.92 -17.62 16.14
C ASN A 107 4.78 -16.39 15.80
N HIS A 108 4.99 -16.14 14.50
CA HIS A 108 5.80 -15.01 14.01
C HIS A 108 5.06 -13.66 14.12
N HIS A 109 3.80 -13.62 13.71
CA HIS A 109 2.95 -12.42 13.76
C HIS A 109 1.48 -12.81 13.77
N THR A 110 0.61 -11.87 14.15
CA THR A 110 -0.83 -12.00 13.94
C THR A 110 -1.15 -11.66 12.49
N GLU A 111 -1.55 -12.67 11.71
CA GLU A 111 -1.94 -12.49 10.32
C GLU A 111 -3.16 -11.57 10.18
N MET A 112 -3.23 -10.87 9.06
CA MET A 112 -4.31 -9.95 8.73
C MET A 112 -5.54 -10.73 8.25
N THR A 113 -6.33 -11.26 9.20
CA THR A 113 -7.50 -12.12 8.94
C THR A 113 -8.39 -11.62 7.81
N SER A 114 -8.78 -10.34 7.83
CA SER A 114 -9.66 -9.76 6.81
C SER A 114 -8.98 -9.67 5.43
N MET A 115 -7.69 -9.37 5.38
CA MET A 115 -6.94 -9.32 4.12
C MET A 115 -6.73 -10.72 3.53
N LEU A 116 -6.58 -11.74 4.38
CA LEU A 116 -6.51 -13.13 3.94
C LEU A 116 -7.84 -13.57 3.31
N TYR A 117 -8.99 -13.19 3.88
CA TYR A 117 -10.29 -13.44 3.26
C TYR A 117 -10.45 -12.72 1.92
N ALA A 118 -10.05 -11.44 1.84
CA ALA A 118 -10.10 -10.70 0.59
C ALA A 118 -9.20 -11.32 -0.50
N LEU A 119 -7.99 -11.75 -0.13
CA LEU A 119 -7.07 -12.44 -1.04
C LEU A 119 -7.65 -13.77 -1.51
N ARG A 120 -8.20 -14.58 -0.60
CA ARG A 120 -8.83 -15.86 -0.92
C ARG A 120 -9.94 -15.68 -1.94
N GLU A 121 -10.85 -14.75 -1.71
CA GLU A 121 -11.96 -14.50 -2.64
C GLU A 121 -11.47 -13.92 -3.97
N GLY A 122 -10.51 -13.00 -3.93
CA GLY A 122 -9.90 -12.44 -5.15
C GLY A 122 -9.29 -13.51 -6.05
N VAL A 123 -8.51 -14.44 -5.47
CA VAL A 123 -7.90 -15.55 -6.23
C VAL A 123 -8.96 -16.55 -6.68
N ARG A 124 -9.95 -16.88 -5.84
CA ARG A 124 -11.06 -17.76 -6.22
C ARG A 124 -11.77 -17.25 -7.48
N LEU A 125 -12.15 -15.96 -7.51
CA LEU A 125 -12.81 -15.35 -8.66
C LEU A 125 -11.94 -15.34 -9.92
N VAL A 126 -10.62 -15.15 -9.78
CA VAL A 126 -9.67 -15.24 -10.90
C VAL A 126 -9.64 -16.65 -11.48
N LEU A 127 -9.62 -17.67 -10.63
CA LEU A 127 -9.57 -19.06 -11.05
C LEU A 127 -10.92 -19.57 -11.59
N GLU A 128 -12.04 -19.05 -11.09
CA GLU A 128 -13.38 -19.35 -11.63
C GLU A 128 -13.61 -18.77 -13.02
N GLU A 129 -13.08 -17.58 -13.30
CA GLU A 129 -13.04 -17.03 -14.66
C GLU A 129 -12.09 -17.83 -15.56
N GLY A 130 -10.97 -18.29 -14.99
CA GLY A 130 -9.88 -18.95 -15.71
C GLY A 130 -8.85 -17.93 -16.23
N LEU A 131 -7.56 -18.29 -16.14
CA LEU A 131 -6.47 -17.36 -16.46
C LEU A 131 -6.48 -16.92 -17.93
N GLU A 132 -6.64 -17.86 -18.87
CA GLU A 132 -6.63 -17.54 -20.30
C GLU A 132 -7.82 -16.67 -20.71
N ALA A 133 -9.01 -16.99 -20.22
CA ALA A 133 -10.21 -16.18 -20.44
C ALA A 133 -10.02 -14.77 -19.86
N ARG A 134 -9.42 -14.67 -18.66
CA ARG A 134 -9.11 -13.40 -18.02
C ARG A 134 -8.11 -12.58 -18.83
N PHE A 135 -7.04 -13.18 -19.34
CA PHE A 135 -6.07 -12.48 -20.19
C PHE A 135 -6.70 -12.00 -21.51
N ALA A 136 -7.52 -12.85 -22.13
CA ALA A 136 -8.27 -12.49 -23.34
C ALA A 136 -9.24 -11.32 -23.09
N ARG A 137 -9.94 -11.31 -21.95
CA ARG A 137 -10.80 -10.19 -21.55
C ARG A 137 -10.02 -8.88 -21.44
N HIS A 138 -8.84 -8.90 -20.80
CA HIS A 138 -8.04 -7.68 -20.67
C HIS A 138 -7.56 -7.17 -22.04
N ARG A 139 -7.08 -8.05 -22.92
CA ARG A 139 -6.71 -7.69 -24.30
C ARG A 139 -7.90 -7.12 -25.09
N ARG A 140 -9.08 -7.72 -25.00
CA ARG A 140 -10.28 -7.21 -25.69
C ARG A 140 -10.65 -5.80 -25.26
N HIS A 141 -10.66 -5.53 -23.95
CA HIS A 141 -10.98 -4.21 -23.42
C HIS A 141 -9.89 -3.18 -23.67
N GLU A 142 -8.62 -3.61 -23.71
CA GLU A 142 -7.51 -2.79 -24.17
C GLU A 142 -7.71 -2.35 -25.63
N SER A 143 -7.94 -3.30 -26.55
CA SER A 143 -8.12 -3.00 -27.97
C SER A 143 -9.26 -2.00 -28.19
N ALA A 144 -10.39 -2.20 -27.50
CA ALA A 144 -11.52 -1.26 -27.58
C ALA A 144 -11.18 0.13 -27.02
N LEU A 145 -10.44 0.20 -25.91
CA LEU A 145 -10.00 1.48 -25.35
C LEU A 145 -9.04 2.19 -26.29
N VAL A 146 -8.06 1.47 -26.85
CA VAL A 146 -7.06 2.01 -27.78
C VAL A 146 -7.73 2.53 -29.05
N ALA A 147 -8.60 1.73 -29.68
CA ALA A 147 -9.35 2.14 -30.86
C ALA A 147 -10.16 3.42 -30.58
N GLY A 148 -10.84 3.49 -29.43
CA GLY A 148 -11.59 4.68 -29.05
C GLY A 148 -10.72 5.91 -28.80
N LEU A 149 -9.54 5.76 -28.17
CA LEU A 149 -8.61 6.86 -27.95
C LEU A 149 -8.01 7.38 -29.27
N GLU A 150 -7.62 6.49 -30.16
CA GLU A 150 -7.08 6.83 -31.48
C GLU A 150 -8.14 7.51 -32.37
N ALA A 151 -9.38 7.01 -32.38
CA ALA A 151 -10.49 7.63 -33.09
C ALA A 151 -10.86 9.01 -32.51
N MET A 152 -10.64 9.23 -31.22
CA MET A 152 -10.73 10.56 -30.58
C MET A 152 -9.57 11.49 -30.99
N GLY A 153 -8.58 11.01 -31.74
CA GLY A 153 -7.39 11.78 -32.12
C GLY A 153 -6.34 11.89 -31.01
N GLN A 154 -6.44 11.07 -29.95
CA GLN A 154 -5.40 11.00 -28.92
C GLN A 154 -4.22 10.14 -29.39
N ARG A 155 -3.02 10.48 -28.94
CA ARG A 155 -1.81 9.72 -29.25
C ARG A 155 -1.39 8.87 -28.06
N LEU A 156 -1.02 7.62 -28.31
CA LEU A 156 -0.44 6.76 -27.28
C LEU A 156 1.04 7.06 -27.12
N TYR A 157 1.49 7.05 -25.86
CA TYR A 157 2.90 7.21 -25.50
C TYR A 157 3.58 5.86 -25.29
N GLY A 158 4.78 5.71 -25.86
CA GLY A 158 5.64 4.53 -25.70
C GLY A 158 5.73 3.67 -26.96
N ASP A 159 6.52 2.60 -26.88
CA ASP A 159 6.67 1.63 -27.97
C ASP A 159 5.52 0.60 -27.94
N PRO A 160 4.70 0.50 -29.02
CA PRO A 160 3.63 -0.48 -29.12
C PRO A 160 4.10 -1.94 -28.94
N SER A 161 5.36 -2.26 -29.28
CA SER A 161 5.89 -3.63 -29.23
C SER A 161 6.00 -4.20 -27.80
N CYS A 162 6.11 -3.31 -26.80
CA CYS A 162 6.26 -3.68 -25.39
C CYS A 162 5.16 -3.07 -24.50
N LYS A 163 4.04 -2.68 -25.10
CA LYS A 163 2.92 -2.10 -24.37
C LYS A 163 2.28 -3.12 -23.43
N LEU A 164 1.97 -2.69 -22.20
CA LEU A 164 1.17 -3.48 -21.27
C LEU A 164 -0.30 -3.50 -21.70
N ALA A 165 -0.89 -4.70 -21.69
CA ALA A 165 -2.31 -4.86 -22.04
C ALA A 165 -3.25 -4.09 -21.09
N VAL A 166 -2.85 -3.91 -19.83
CA VAL A 166 -3.72 -3.36 -18.78
C VAL A 166 -3.54 -1.86 -18.52
N VAL A 167 -2.67 -1.19 -19.28
CA VAL A 167 -2.43 0.26 -19.18
C VAL A 167 -2.30 0.87 -20.56
N ALA A 168 -3.05 1.94 -20.82
CA ALA A 168 -2.83 2.83 -21.94
C ALA A 168 -2.22 4.14 -21.43
N CYS A 169 -1.07 4.53 -21.99
CA CYS A 169 -0.44 5.82 -21.74
C CYS A 169 -0.85 6.76 -22.87
N VAL A 170 -1.47 7.89 -22.54
CA VAL A 170 -2.04 8.84 -23.52
C VAL A 170 -1.34 10.17 -23.39
N GLU A 171 -0.86 10.73 -24.49
CA GLU A 171 -0.28 12.07 -24.54
C GLU A 171 -1.35 13.13 -24.27
N ILE A 172 -1.03 14.08 -23.40
CA ILE A 172 -1.90 15.23 -23.15
C ILE A 172 -1.79 16.15 -24.36
N PRO A 173 -2.91 16.53 -25.01
CA PRO A 173 -2.87 17.42 -26.16
C PRO A 173 -2.25 18.77 -25.81
N GLU A 174 -1.53 19.36 -26.76
CA GLU A 174 -0.90 20.67 -26.58
C GLU A 174 -1.94 21.74 -26.21
N GLY A 175 -1.59 22.60 -25.25
CA GLY A 175 -2.46 23.66 -24.77
C GLY A 175 -3.56 23.21 -23.81
N ILE A 176 -3.67 21.91 -23.50
CA ILE A 176 -4.63 21.39 -22.51
C ILE A 176 -3.92 21.19 -21.16
N ASP A 177 -4.52 21.71 -20.09
CA ASP A 177 -4.09 21.41 -18.73
C ASP A 177 -4.53 19.99 -18.32
N GLY A 178 -3.54 19.09 -18.27
CA GLY A 178 -3.74 17.70 -17.90
C GLY A 178 -4.32 17.48 -16.49
N GLU A 179 -4.06 18.38 -15.55
CA GLU A 179 -4.55 18.30 -14.18
C GLU A 179 -6.00 18.73 -14.10
N SER A 180 -6.36 19.84 -14.77
CA SER A 180 -7.74 20.32 -14.85
C SER A 180 -8.69 19.27 -15.45
N VAL A 181 -8.27 18.60 -16.53
CA VAL A 181 -9.02 17.48 -17.14
C VAL A 181 -9.23 16.35 -16.14
N ARG A 182 -8.18 15.95 -15.42
CA ARG A 182 -8.25 14.87 -14.43
C ARG A 182 -9.19 15.21 -13.28
N SER A 183 -9.13 16.45 -12.77
CA SER A 183 -10.01 16.93 -11.72
C SER A 183 -11.47 16.94 -12.18
N MET A 184 -11.75 17.43 -13.38
CA MET A 184 -13.12 17.44 -13.92
C MET A 184 -13.68 16.02 -14.14
N LEU A 185 -12.87 15.08 -14.64
CA LEU A 185 -13.26 13.67 -14.74
C LEU A 185 -13.65 13.08 -13.38
N LEU A 186 -12.85 13.36 -12.34
CA LEU A 186 -13.11 12.87 -11.00
C LEU A 186 -14.36 13.51 -10.39
N GLU A 187 -14.50 14.83 -10.48
CA GLU A 187 -15.56 15.59 -9.82
C GLU A 187 -16.92 15.45 -10.51
N GLN A 188 -16.97 15.42 -11.84
CA GLN A 188 -18.23 15.42 -12.60
C GLN A 188 -18.68 14.01 -12.99
N PHE A 189 -17.74 13.08 -13.20
CA PHE A 189 -18.06 11.73 -13.67
C PHE A 189 -17.72 10.64 -12.64
N GLY A 190 -17.02 10.97 -11.55
CA GLY A 190 -16.53 9.98 -10.59
C GLY A 190 -15.46 9.06 -11.18
N ILE A 191 -14.73 9.53 -12.21
CA ILE A 191 -13.75 8.74 -12.95
C ILE A 191 -12.35 9.21 -12.60
N GLU A 192 -11.55 8.28 -12.08
CA GLU A 192 -10.15 8.52 -11.75
C GLU A 192 -9.25 7.96 -12.86
N ILE A 193 -8.44 8.85 -13.47
CA ILE A 193 -7.30 8.47 -14.31
C ILE A 193 -6.01 8.92 -13.62
N ALA A 194 -4.90 8.23 -13.87
CA ALA A 194 -3.66 8.56 -13.21
C ALA A 194 -2.86 9.59 -14.01
N SER A 195 -2.32 10.59 -13.30
CA SER A 195 -1.25 11.43 -13.84
C SER A 195 0.10 10.70 -13.76
N SER A 196 1.13 11.39 -14.22
CA SER A 196 2.52 10.91 -14.22
C SER A 196 3.38 11.75 -13.28
N PHE A 197 4.41 11.13 -12.74
CA PHE A 197 5.41 11.79 -11.89
C PHE A 197 6.77 11.82 -12.60
N GLY A 198 7.69 12.63 -12.07
CA GLY A 198 9.03 12.75 -12.63
C GLY A 198 9.03 13.32 -14.06
N PRO A 199 9.85 12.79 -14.99
CA PRO A 199 10.03 13.35 -16.33
C PRO A 199 8.78 13.41 -17.22
N LEU A 200 7.72 12.67 -16.86
CA LEU A 200 6.48 12.58 -17.65
C LEU A 200 5.33 13.40 -17.04
N LYS A 201 5.57 14.10 -15.92
CA LYS A 201 4.57 14.94 -15.28
C LYS A 201 4.04 16.00 -16.26
N GLY A 202 2.72 16.07 -16.39
CA GLY A 202 2.06 17.01 -17.30
C GLY A 202 2.17 16.66 -18.79
N ARG A 203 2.77 15.52 -19.14
CA ARG A 203 2.92 15.08 -20.54
C ARG A 203 1.97 13.95 -20.93
N ILE A 204 1.71 13.02 -20.02
CA ILE A 204 0.85 11.86 -20.30
C ILE A 204 -0.09 11.56 -19.14
N TRP A 205 -1.27 11.05 -19.48
CA TRP A 205 -2.14 10.31 -18.56
C TRP A 205 -1.89 8.81 -18.68
N ARG A 206 -2.23 8.08 -17.61
CA ARG A 206 -2.24 6.61 -17.59
C ARG A 206 -3.65 6.14 -17.25
N ILE A 207 -4.21 5.37 -18.17
CA ILE A 207 -5.55 4.81 -18.09
C ILE A 207 -5.41 3.31 -17.85
N GLY A 208 -5.92 2.85 -16.70
CA GLY A 208 -5.84 1.45 -16.30
C GLY A 208 -7.11 0.66 -16.63
N THR A 209 -6.97 -0.44 -17.36
CA THR A 209 -8.02 -1.44 -17.62
C THR A 209 -7.71 -2.71 -16.84
N MET A 210 -7.74 -2.62 -15.50
CA MET A 210 -7.27 -3.69 -14.60
C MET A 210 -8.41 -4.37 -13.85
N GLY A 211 -8.31 -5.69 -13.68
CA GLY A 211 -9.09 -6.45 -12.70
C GLY A 211 -10.59 -6.33 -12.90
N TYR A 212 -11.31 -5.93 -11.84
CA TYR A 212 -12.77 -5.71 -11.88
C TYR A 212 -13.15 -4.50 -12.75
N SER A 213 -12.30 -3.46 -12.79
CA SER A 213 -12.56 -2.26 -13.58
C SER A 213 -12.48 -2.51 -15.09
N CYS A 214 -11.82 -3.60 -15.50
CA CYS A 214 -11.67 -4.01 -16.89
C CYS A 214 -12.99 -4.60 -17.45
N SER A 215 -13.91 -3.72 -17.85
CA SER A 215 -15.22 -4.08 -18.37
C SER A 215 -15.68 -3.14 -19.48
N LYS A 216 -16.56 -3.63 -20.38
CA LYS A 216 -17.13 -2.83 -21.48
C LYS A 216 -17.77 -1.53 -20.98
N ARG A 217 -18.55 -1.61 -19.89
CA ARG A 217 -19.21 -0.44 -19.28
C ARG A 217 -18.21 0.66 -18.93
N ASN A 218 -17.12 0.31 -18.23
CA ASN A 218 -16.16 1.31 -17.76
C ASN A 218 -15.34 1.90 -18.90
N VAL A 219 -14.97 1.08 -19.90
CA VAL A 219 -14.26 1.57 -21.10
C VAL A 219 -15.13 2.59 -21.84
N LEU A 220 -16.38 2.25 -22.14
CA LEU A 220 -17.28 3.15 -22.86
C LEU A 220 -17.58 4.43 -22.06
N LEU A 221 -17.83 4.30 -20.74
CA LEU A 221 -18.08 5.45 -19.87
C LEU A 221 -16.87 6.40 -19.82
N LEU A 222 -15.65 5.85 -19.73
CA LEU A 222 -14.43 6.65 -19.76
C LEU A 222 -14.27 7.40 -21.08
N LEU A 223 -14.47 6.73 -22.22
CA LEU A 223 -14.34 7.36 -23.54
C LEU A 223 -15.32 8.53 -23.70
N VAL A 224 -16.59 8.34 -23.32
CA VAL A 224 -17.60 9.41 -23.31
C VAL A 224 -17.19 10.57 -22.41
N ALA A 225 -16.77 10.28 -21.18
CA ALA A 225 -16.42 11.30 -20.21
C ALA A 225 -15.16 12.08 -20.63
N LEU A 226 -14.14 11.38 -21.12
CA LEU A 226 -12.90 12.00 -21.59
C LEU A 226 -13.15 12.90 -22.79
N GLU A 227 -13.93 12.45 -23.77
CA GLU A 227 -14.34 13.27 -24.91
C GLU A 227 -15.06 14.55 -24.45
N ALA A 228 -16.07 14.42 -23.58
CA ALA A 228 -16.83 15.55 -23.06
C ALA A 228 -15.94 16.56 -22.30
N VAL A 229 -15.02 16.07 -21.47
CA VAL A 229 -14.10 16.92 -20.71
C VAL A 229 -13.08 17.60 -21.62
N LEU A 230 -12.52 16.90 -22.61
CA LEU A 230 -11.58 17.49 -23.56
C LEU A 230 -12.25 18.57 -24.42
N LEU A 231 -13.47 18.34 -24.91
CA LEU A 231 -14.26 19.36 -25.61
C LEU A 231 -14.49 20.60 -24.72
N ARG A 232 -14.76 20.42 -23.43
CA ARG A 232 -14.90 21.53 -22.46
C ARG A 232 -13.59 22.29 -22.24
N HIS A 233 -12.45 21.64 -22.42
CA HIS A 233 -11.12 22.24 -22.36
C HIS A 233 -10.64 22.80 -23.70
N GLY A 234 -11.53 22.89 -24.70
CA GLY A 234 -11.23 23.52 -25.99
C GLY A 234 -10.53 22.61 -27.00
N ALA A 235 -10.45 21.30 -26.74
CA ALA A 235 -10.00 20.33 -27.74
C ALA A 235 -10.97 20.31 -28.94
N ARG A 236 -10.43 20.13 -30.15
CA ARG A 236 -11.24 19.94 -31.36
C ARG A 236 -11.27 18.46 -31.70
N LEU A 237 -12.37 17.81 -31.34
CA LEU A 237 -12.57 16.36 -31.49
C LEU A 237 -13.85 16.10 -32.29
N GLU A 238 -13.93 14.96 -32.96
CA GLU A 238 -15.16 14.47 -33.57
C GLU A 238 -16.00 13.73 -32.53
N ALA A 239 -17.09 14.35 -32.08
CA ALA A 239 -17.92 13.79 -31.02
C ALA A 239 -18.56 12.47 -31.44
N GLY A 240 -18.43 11.45 -30.57
CA GLY A 240 -18.99 10.12 -30.77
C GLY A 240 -18.05 9.14 -31.49
N ALA A 241 -17.01 9.61 -32.20
CA ALA A 241 -16.08 8.75 -32.93
C ALA A 241 -15.38 7.74 -32.00
N ALA A 242 -15.00 8.17 -30.80
CA ALA A 242 -14.33 7.35 -29.81
C ALA A 242 -15.17 6.13 -29.38
N VAL A 243 -16.47 6.34 -29.16
CA VAL A 243 -17.38 5.29 -28.70
C VAL A 243 -17.72 4.33 -29.83
N GLN A 244 -17.93 4.84 -31.05
CA GLN A 244 -18.21 4.00 -32.22
C GLN A 244 -17.05 3.05 -32.49
N ALA A 245 -15.81 3.55 -32.56
CA ALA A 245 -14.63 2.71 -32.78
C ALA A 245 -14.45 1.64 -31.68
N ALA A 246 -14.76 1.96 -30.42
CA ALA A 246 -14.73 0.98 -29.35
C ALA A 246 -15.85 -0.07 -29.47
N LEU A 247 -17.03 0.31 -29.96
CA LEU A 247 -18.15 -0.61 -30.21
C LEU A 247 -17.86 -1.57 -31.35
N ASP A 248 -17.24 -1.11 -32.43
CA ASP A 248 -16.83 -1.95 -33.56
C ASP A 248 -15.95 -3.12 -33.08
N ILE A 249 -14.94 -2.85 -32.23
CA ILE A 249 -14.10 -3.89 -31.60
C ILE A 249 -14.92 -4.87 -30.76
N TYR A 250 -15.97 -4.40 -30.09
CA TYR A 250 -16.84 -5.30 -29.33
C TYR A 250 -17.72 -6.16 -30.23
N GLU A 251 -18.10 -5.69 -31.41
CA GLU A 251 -18.98 -6.39 -32.36
C GLU A 251 -18.22 -7.41 -33.24
N GLU A 252 -16.98 -7.11 -33.63
CA GLU A 252 -16.12 -8.02 -34.40
C GLU A 252 -15.89 -9.38 -33.71
N GLY A 253 -15.91 -9.40 -32.37
CA GLY A 253 -15.76 -10.62 -31.55
C GLY A 253 -17.08 -11.28 -31.13
N SER A 254 -18.21 -10.89 -31.74
CA SER A 254 -19.56 -11.39 -31.40
C SER A 254 -20.18 -12.31 -32.47
N VAL A 255 -19.42 -12.65 -33.52
CA VAL A 255 -19.81 -13.60 -34.59
C VAL A 255 -19.13 -14.94 -34.39
#